data_AF-J3DBD9-F1
#
_entry.id   AF-J3DBD9-F1
#
_cell.length_a   1.000
_cell.length_b   1.000
_cell.length_c   1.000
_cell.angle_alpha   90.00
_cell.angle_beta   90.00
_cell.angle_gamma   90.00
#
_symmetry.space_group_name_H-M   'P 1'
#
loop_
_entity.id
_entity.type
_entity.pdbx_description
1 polymer ?
#
loop_
_entity_poly.entity_id
_entity_poly.type
_entity_poly.pdbx_seq_one_letter_code
_entity_poly.pdbx_strand_id
1 'polypeptide(L)'
;MKSRTPGILFLTILLSAGFHIAAFADDVVLHPSQYPAECQPSSKTLPPWLRARVKKGQLAAVDYLNQPWYKAWEMVTLSRCTDLTAVATGTFDADLVARVIWRGDRRPLFRGGAGRPPESIFTEGFYPWKYDGELVMPTGGENKRSALVNTGYLASYDFASAFGVLHGLEAYLIDAPGGINQDTSRKFIAGNDDYLPKQEIATMPETNTLGYMAYNVVVFPGGIRREYIKGVFRQNAAKQVEYLSNPNYLDTQPKDDEFDVVLSSVMDADGRRATISVTPQGIAVGSIAYRYKKGSPVTIALTAPDSSNSDMHCWYVNAARRSEATADALTLTSADEQLPVAVIWRGSCK
;
A
#
# COMPACT_ATOMS: atom_id res chain seq x y z
N MET A 1 64.31 18.90 -33.21
CA MET A 1 63.97 17.46 -33.14
C MET A 1 64.82 16.80 -32.06
N LYS A 2 64.20 15.92 -31.24
CA LYS A 2 64.70 15.21 -30.04
C LYS A 2 64.83 16.09 -28.78
N SER A 3 63.88 16.04 -27.82
CA SER A 3 63.51 14.96 -26.87
C SER A 3 64.57 14.71 -25.79
N ARG A 4 64.26 15.12 -24.55
CA ARG A 4 64.43 14.33 -23.31
C ARG A 4 63.93 15.13 -22.10
N THR A 5 62.94 14.60 -21.40
CA THR A 5 62.55 14.98 -20.02
C THR A 5 62.24 13.67 -19.29
N PRO A 6 62.67 13.51 -18.02
CA PRO A 6 62.82 12.19 -17.40
C PRO A 6 61.50 11.62 -16.87
N GLY A 7 61.45 10.29 -16.84
CA GLY A 7 60.31 9.49 -16.43
C GLY A 7 59.97 9.60 -14.94
N ILE A 8 58.67 9.66 -14.67
CA ILE A 8 58.09 9.48 -13.35
C ILE A 8 57.76 7.99 -13.18
N LEU A 9 58.39 7.38 -12.19
CA LEU A 9 58.20 6.02 -11.74
C LEU A 9 56.84 5.93 -11.02
N PHE A 10 55.83 5.29 -11.61
CA PHE A 10 54.59 4.96 -10.91
C PHE A 10 54.83 3.70 -10.07
N LEU A 11 54.92 3.88 -8.75
CA LEU A 11 54.94 2.81 -7.77
C LEU A 11 53.49 2.33 -7.55
N THR A 12 53.14 1.17 -8.09
CA THR A 12 51.85 0.52 -7.84
C THR A 12 51.88 -0.14 -6.45
N ILE A 13 51.27 0.49 -5.45
CA ILE A 13 51.03 -0.13 -4.15
C ILE A 13 49.73 -0.93 -4.27
N LEU A 14 49.85 -2.25 -4.38
CA LEU A 14 48.76 -3.20 -4.15
C LEU A 14 48.48 -3.26 -2.64
N LEU A 15 47.51 -2.48 -2.18
CA LEU A 15 46.86 -2.70 -0.88
C LEU A 15 45.70 -3.67 -1.09
N SER A 16 45.98 -4.96 -0.88
CA SER A 16 44.99 -6.00 -0.70
C SER A 16 44.28 -5.79 0.65
N ALA A 17 43.26 -4.93 0.67
CA ALA A 17 42.29 -4.92 1.75
C ALA A 17 41.36 -6.12 1.56
N GLY A 18 41.54 -7.14 2.41
CA GLY A 18 40.61 -8.26 2.50
C GLY A 18 39.24 -7.75 2.92
N PHE A 19 38.35 -7.55 1.96
CA PHE A 19 36.93 -7.47 2.24
C PHE A 19 36.47 -8.87 2.65
N HIS A 20 36.31 -9.07 3.96
CA HIS A 20 35.40 -10.09 4.44
C HIS A 20 33.99 -9.65 4.05
N ILE A 21 33.56 -10.04 2.84
CA ILE A 21 32.15 -10.10 2.51
C ILE A 21 31.59 -11.21 3.40
N ALA A 22 31.00 -10.82 4.53
CA ALA A 22 30.09 -11.72 5.23
C ALA A 22 29.00 -12.06 4.21
N ALA A 23 29.01 -13.31 3.76
CA ALA A 23 27.90 -13.87 3.02
C ALA A 23 26.69 -13.79 3.97
N PHE A 24 25.82 -12.80 3.78
CA PHE A 24 24.49 -12.87 4.34
C PHE A 24 23.88 -14.14 3.76
N ALA A 25 23.69 -15.15 4.60
CA ALA A 25 22.87 -16.30 4.24
C ALA A 25 21.57 -15.75 3.64
N ASP A 26 21.16 -16.26 2.49
CA ASP A 26 19.87 -15.90 1.91
C ASP A 26 18.79 -16.19 2.95
N ASP A 27 18.30 -15.14 3.62
CA ASP A 27 17.25 -15.25 4.62
C ASP A 27 16.06 -15.94 3.97
N VAL A 28 15.80 -17.19 4.37
CA VAL A 28 14.67 -17.98 3.87
C VAL A 28 13.39 -17.27 4.28
N VAL A 29 12.64 -16.78 3.30
CA VAL A 29 11.33 -16.17 3.53
C VAL A 29 10.38 -17.26 3.98
N LEU A 30 10.00 -17.23 5.27
CA LEU A 30 9.06 -18.19 5.82
C LEU A 30 7.62 -17.87 5.36
N HIS A 31 6.89 -18.92 5.00
CA HIS A 31 5.45 -18.86 4.79
C HIS A 31 4.71 -18.75 6.13
N PRO A 32 3.50 -18.16 6.18
CA PRO A 32 2.73 -18.04 7.42
C PRO A 32 2.50 -19.36 8.16
N SER A 33 2.36 -20.47 7.44
CA SER A 33 2.23 -21.82 8.01
C SER A 33 3.48 -22.29 8.76
N GLN A 34 4.62 -21.64 8.54
CA GLN A 34 5.92 -21.96 9.13
C GLN A 34 6.29 -21.02 10.28
N TYR A 35 5.49 -20.00 10.60
CA TYR A 35 5.80 -19.11 11.72
C TYR A 35 5.69 -19.84 13.06
N PRO A 36 6.57 -19.51 14.03
CA PRO A 36 6.46 -20.04 15.39
C PRO A 36 5.05 -19.84 15.96
N ALA A 37 4.60 -20.79 16.79
CA ALA A 37 3.24 -20.80 17.32
C ALA A 37 2.87 -19.51 18.08
N GLU A 38 3.85 -18.91 18.78
CA GLU A 38 3.70 -17.65 19.49
C GLU A 38 3.53 -16.42 18.57
N CYS A 39 3.91 -16.53 17.30
CA CYS A 39 3.73 -15.49 16.29
C CYS A 39 2.39 -15.58 15.58
N GLN A 40 1.66 -16.68 15.71
CA GLN A 40 0.37 -16.86 15.05
C GLN A 40 -0.72 -15.95 15.67
N PRO A 41 -1.59 -15.32 14.86
CA PRO A 41 -2.68 -14.44 15.30
C PRO A 41 -3.66 -15.07 16.32
N SER A 42 -3.80 -16.39 16.32
CA SER A 42 -4.72 -17.15 17.18
C SER A 42 -4.20 -17.41 18.60
N SER A 43 -2.97 -16.98 18.93
CA SER A 43 -2.37 -17.23 20.24
C SER A 43 -3.04 -16.40 21.34
N LYS A 44 -3.55 -17.08 22.38
CA LYS A 44 -4.16 -16.43 23.57
C LYS A 44 -3.16 -15.71 24.48
N THR A 45 -1.86 -15.83 24.21
CA THR A 45 -0.82 -15.15 24.99
C THR A 45 -0.53 -13.76 24.43
N LEU A 46 0.13 -12.90 25.21
CA LEU A 46 0.70 -11.67 24.68
C LEU A 46 1.72 -11.97 23.56
N PRO A 47 1.86 -11.09 22.56
CA PRO A 47 2.94 -11.18 21.59
C PRO A 47 4.31 -11.21 22.27
N PRO A 48 5.32 -11.90 21.72
CA PRO A 48 6.63 -12.05 22.37
C PRO A 48 7.29 -10.72 22.77
N TRP A 49 7.24 -9.70 21.90
CA TRP A 49 7.81 -8.38 22.17
C TRP A 49 7.12 -7.68 23.36
N LEU A 50 5.78 -7.74 23.41
CA LEU A 50 5.00 -7.09 24.47
C LEU A 50 5.21 -7.82 25.80
N ARG A 51 5.15 -9.16 25.77
CA ARG A 51 5.42 -10.02 26.92
C ARG A 51 6.80 -9.75 27.53
N ALA A 52 7.83 -9.62 26.69
CA ALA A 52 9.19 -9.35 27.14
C ALA A 52 9.32 -8.00 27.84
N ARG A 53 8.68 -6.94 27.31
CA ARG A 53 8.72 -5.58 27.89
C ARG A 53 7.89 -5.46 29.16
N VAL A 54 6.72 -6.10 29.21
CA VAL A 54 5.90 -6.17 30.43
C VAL A 54 6.65 -6.90 31.55
N LYS A 55 7.31 -8.02 31.26
CA LYS A 55 8.12 -8.75 32.25
C LYS A 55 9.29 -7.91 32.79
N LYS A 56 9.83 -7.00 31.98
CA LYS A 56 10.89 -6.05 32.36
C LYS A 56 10.37 -4.79 33.07
N GLY A 57 9.06 -4.64 33.25
CA GLY A 57 8.45 -3.42 33.82
C GLY A 57 8.57 -2.19 32.93
N GLN A 58 8.84 -2.36 31.63
CA GLN A 58 9.06 -1.26 30.69
C GLN A 58 7.76 -0.70 30.10
N LEU A 59 6.71 -1.52 30.07
CA LEU A 59 5.39 -1.18 29.51
C LEU A 59 4.29 -1.88 30.31
N ALA A 60 3.09 -1.31 30.36
CA ALA A 60 1.90 -2.03 30.79
C ALA A 60 1.19 -2.63 29.56
N ALA A 61 0.76 -3.89 29.65
CA ALA A 61 0.07 -4.54 28.53
C ALA A 61 -1.21 -3.79 28.12
N VAL A 62 -1.92 -3.23 29.11
CA VAL A 62 -3.17 -2.47 28.92
C VAL A 62 -2.99 -1.23 28.04
N ASP A 63 -1.79 -0.65 27.99
CA ASP A 63 -1.49 0.51 27.16
C ASP A 63 -1.61 0.20 25.66
N TYR A 64 -1.52 -1.08 25.29
CA TYR A 64 -1.61 -1.59 23.92
C TYR A 64 -2.93 -2.31 23.67
N LEU A 65 -3.30 -3.26 24.53
CA LEU A 65 -4.45 -4.14 24.29
C LEU A 65 -5.79 -3.40 24.13
N ASN A 66 -5.93 -2.23 24.77
CA ASN A 66 -7.14 -1.43 24.70
C ASN A 66 -7.17 -0.45 23.52
N GLN A 67 -6.05 -0.28 22.82
CA GLN A 67 -5.96 0.66 21.72
C GLN A 67 -6.73 0.18 20.49
N PRO A 68 -7.55 1.03 19.85
CA PRO A 68 -8.27 0.67 18.63
C PRO A 68 -7.33 0.18 17.51
N TRP A 69 -6.17 0.82 17.36
CA TRP A 69 -5.18 0.44 16.34
C TRP A 69 -4.57 -0.95 16.61
N TYR A 70 -4.37 -1.33 17.88
CA TYR A 70 -3.80 -2.63 18.23
C TYR A 70 -4.80 -3.75 17.91
N LYS A 71 -6.07 -3.54 18.24
CA LYS A 71 -7.16 -4.47 17.89
C LYS A 71 -7.27 -4.62 16.37
N ALA A 72 -7.19 -3.52 15.63
CA ALA A 72 -7.19 -3.56 14.17
C ALA A 72 -5.97 -4.31 13.61
N TRP A 73 -4.78 -4.09 14.16
CA TRP A 73 -3.57 -4.81 13.76
C TRP A 73 -3.67 -6.32 14.03
N GLU A 74 -4.08 -6.72 15.23
CA GLU A 74 -4.26 -8.13 15.61
C GLU A 74 -5.31 -8.80 14.69
N MET A 75 -6.32 -8.04 14.26
CA MET A 75 -7.30 -8.49 13.29
C MET A 75 -6.74 -8.68 11.89
N VAL A 76 -5.64 -8.07 11.46
CA VAL A 76 -5.18 -8.19 10.05
C VAL A 76 -3.85 -8.87 9.89
N THR A 77 -3.04 -8.94 10.94
CA THR A 77 -1.67 -9.42 10.84
C THR A 77 -1.60 -10.94 10.60
N LEU A 78 -0.58 -11.38 9.87
CA LEU A 78 -0.17 -12.78 9.77
C LEU A 78 0.89 -13.14 10.83
N SER A 79 1.54 -12.14 11.44
CA SER A 79 2.58 -12.35 12.46
C SER A 79 2.49 -11.34 13.59
N ARG A 80 2.35 -11.86 14.81
CA ARG A 80 2.40 -11.08 16.05
C ARG A 80 3.82 -10.77 16.52
N CYS A 81 4.83 -11.34 15.87
CA CYS A 81 6.22 -11.23 16.32
C CYS A 81 6.91 -9.93 15.91
N THR A 82 6.32 -9.17 14.99
CA THR A 82 6.76 -7.81 14.68
C THR A 82 6.68 -6.90 15.91
N ASP A 83 7.82 -6.38 16.38
CA ASP A 83 7.84 -5.42 17.51
C ASP A 83 7.24 -4.08 17.07
N LEU A 84 6.08 -3.72 17.64
CA LEU A 84 5.35 -2.50 17.28
C LEU A 84 5.84 -1.24 18.01
N THR A 85 6.82 -1.38 18.89
CA THR A 85 7.27 -0.29 19.77
C THR A 85 8.49 0.46 19.22
N ALA A 86 9.14 -0.07 18.20
CA ALA A 86 10.34 0.50 17.62
C ALA A 86 10.21 0.54 16.10
N VAL A 87 10.29 1.74 15.55
CA VAL A 87 10.47 1.95 14.12
C VAL A 87 11.96 2.00 13.85
N ALA A 88 12.44 1.11 12.99
CA ALA A 88 13.75 1.28 12.39
C ALA A 88 13.58 2.26 11.23
N THR A 89 14.44 3.25 11.12
CA THR A 89 14.55 3.97 9.86
C THR A 89 15.27 3.10 8.85
N GLY A 90 14.89 3.19 7.58
CA GLY A 90 15.63 2.50 6.53
C GLY A 90 17.10 2.93 6.45
N THR A 91 17.78 2.47 5.41
CA THR A 91 19.04 3.09 4.95
C THR A 91 18.90 4.59 4.63
N PHE A 92 17.67 5.10 4.66
CA PHE A 92 17.30 6.50 4.57
C PHE A 92 17.00 7.02 5.98
N ASP A 93 17.95 7.80 6.50
CA ASP A 93 17.98 8.66 7.69
C ASP A 93 17.08 8.37 8.91
N ALA A 94 17.71 8.27 10.08
CA ALA A 94 17.11 8.04 11.41
C ALA A 94 16.05 9.07 11.84
N ASP A 95 16.05 10.22 11.19
CA ASP A 95 15.19 11.35 11.54
C ASP A 95 13.87 11.40 10.78
N LEU A 96 13.61 10.44 9.87
CA LEU A 96 12.45 10.52 8.99
C LEU A 96 11.12 10.16 9.63
N VAL A 97 11.04 9.45 10.76
CA VAL A 97 9.75 9.07 11.37
C VAL A 97 9.55 9.81 12.69
N ALA A 98 8.56 10.71 12.72
CA ALA A 98 8.26 11.55 13.89
C ALA A 98 7.52 10.78 14.97
N ARG A 99 6.51 10.05 14.50
CA ARG A 99 5.49 9.37 15.29
C ARG A 99 4.77 8.41 14.37
N VAL A 100 4.51 7.20 14.84
CA VAL A 100 3.66 6.24 14.13
C VAL A 100 2.22 6.74 14.16
N ILE A 101 1.65 7.01 12.99
CA ILE A 101 0.24 7.35 12.82
C ILE A 101 -0.49 6.12 12.28
N TRP A 102 -1.30 5.50 13.13
CA TRP A 102 -2.15 4.39 12.73
C TRP A 102 -3.35 4.89 11.92
N ARG A 103 -3.67 4.16 10.85
CA ARG A 103 -4.84 4.42 10.03
C ARG A 103 -6.12 4.07 10.80
N GLY A 104 -7.03 5.04 10.89
CA GLY A 104 -8.33 4.87 11.52
C GLY A 104 -9.51 4.75 10.54
N ASP A 105 -9.29 5.01 9.25
CA ASP A 105 -10.34 4.91 8.24
C ASP A 105 -10.51 3.49 7.68
N ARG A 106 -11.54 3.32 6.84
CA ARG A 106 -11.91 2.07 6.16
C ARG A 106 -11.92 2.20 4.64
N ARG A 107 -11.13 3.14 4.08
CA ARG A 107 -11.06 3.35 2.62
C ARG A 107 -10.44 2.13 1.90
N PRO A 108 -10.79 1.85 0.63
CA PRO A 108 -10.12 0.80 -0.12
C PRO A 108 -8.62 1.06 -0.20
N LEU A 109 -7.85 -0.02 -0.09
CA LEU A 109 -6.41 -0.02 -0.31
C LEU A 109 -6.09 -0.90 -1.51
N PHE A 110 -5.01 -0.55 -2.19
CA PHE A 110 -4.54 -1.20 -3.39
C PHE A 110 -3.10 -1.64 -3.20
N ARG A 111 -2.72 -2.72 -3.87
CA ARG A 111 -1.33 -3.17 -3.92
C ARG A 111 -1.08 -3.79 -5.28
N GLY A 112 -0.19 -3.21 -6.05
CA GLY A 112 0.23 -3.71 -7.34
C GLY A 112 1.71 -4.06 -7.40
N GLY A 113 2.17 -4.33 -8.62
CA GLY A 113 3.53 -4.74 -8.92
C GLY A 113 3.68 -6.24 -9.19
N ALA A 114 4.91 -6.63 -9.53
CA ALA A 114 5.29 -8.03 -9.68
C ALA A 114 5.44 -8.67 -8.29
N GLY A 115 4.93 -9.88 -8.13
CA GLY A 115 4.98 -10.56 -6.84
C GLY A 115 4.57 -12.03 -6.90
N ARG A 116 4.16 -12.55 -5.74
CA ARG A 116 3.59 -13.89 -5.64
C ARG A 116 2.29 -13.95 -6.44
N PRO A 117 1.99 -15.10 -7.09
CA PRO A 117 0.79 -15.23 -7.91
C PRO A 117 -0.48 -15.19 -7.03
N PRO A 118 -1.65 -14.86 -7.62
CA PRO A 118 -2.90 -14.69 -6.89
C PRO A 118 -3.29 -15.90 -6.06
N GLU A 119 -3.01 -17.12 -6.54
CA GLU A 119 -3.35 -18.36 -5.84
C GLU A 119 -2.59 -18.48 -4.51
N SER A 120 -1.33 -18.04 -4.46
CA SER A 120 -0.54 -17.98 -3.21
C SER A 120 -1.08 -16.88 -2.30
N ILE A 121 -1.36 -15.68 -2.84
CA ILE A 121 -1.91 -14.57 -2.04
C ILE A 121 -3.28 -14.91 -1.45
N PHE A 122 -4.16 -15.53 -2.22
CA PHE A 122 -5.48 -15.96 -1.75
C PHE A 122 -5.41 -17.13 -0.78
N THR A 123 -4.29 -17.84 -0.71
CA THR A 123 -4.07 -18.93 0.25
C THR A 123 -3.41 -18.44 1.54
N GLU A 124 -2.46 -17.52 1.44
CA GLU A 124 -1.52 -17.19 2.53
C GLU A 124 -1.64 -15.74 3.00
N GLY A 125 -2.31 -14.88 2.21
CA GLY A 125 -2.33 -13.45 2.40
C GLY A 125 -1.03 -12.77 1.93
N PHE A 126 -0.89 -11.49 2.24
CA PHE A 126 0.35 -10.77 2.02
C PHE A 126 1.24 -10.89 3.25
N TYR A 127 2.18 -11.83 3.25
CA TYR A 127 3.22 -11.88 4.27
C TYR A 127 4.47 -11.05 3.89
N PRO A 128 5.16 -10.45 4.88
CA PRO A 128 6.37 -9.65 4.65
C PRO A 128 7.58 -10.52 4.32
N TRP A 129 8.71 -9.88 3.99
CA TRP A 129 10.00 -10.57 3.81
C TRP A 129 10.45 -11.27 5.09
N LYS A 130 10.27 -10.61 6.24
CA LYS A 130 10.62 -11.17 7.55
C LYS A 130 9.49 -10.96 8.56
N TYR A 131 8.93 -12.06 9.06
CA TYR A 131 7.73 -12.06 9.91
C TYR A 131 7.96 -11.44 11.30
N ASP A 132 9.19 -11.48 11.81
CA ASP A 132 9.68 -10.87 13.05
C ASP A 132 10.65 -9.71 12.76
N GLY A 133 10.59 -9.19 11.54
CA GLY A 133 11.46 -8.13 11.07
C GLY A 133 11.22 -6.78 11.73
N GLU A 134 12.03 -5.82 11.33
CA GLU A 134 11.95 -4.45 11.82
C GLU A 134 10.81 -3.69 11.13
N LEU A 135 10.22 -2.71 11.81
CA LEU A 135 9.33 -1.74 11.18
C LEU A 135 10.14 -0.71 10.40
N VAL A 136 10.58 -1.05 9.19
CA VAL A 136 11.49 -0.18 8.44
C VAL A 136 10.77 0.81 7.54
N MET A 137 10.78 2.09 7.89
CA MET A 137 10.13 3.18 7.12
C MET A 137 11.12 4.27 6.68
N PRO A 138 10.95 4.90 5.49
CA PRO A 138 10.01 4.52 4.45
C PRO A 138 10.36 3.13 3.89
N THR A 139 9.34 2.36 3.57
CA THR A 139 9.49 1.02 3.00
C THR A 139 9.97 1.10 1.55
N GLY A 140 11.00 0.34 1.21
CA GLY A 140 11.49 0.17 -0.16
C GLY A 140 11.46 -1.30 -0.61
N GLY A 141 11.44 -1.54 -1.93
CA GLY A 141 11.32 -2.88 -2.51
C GLY A 141 12.43 -3.86 -2.11
N GLU A 142 13.59 -3.36 -1.69
CA GLU A 142 14.78 -4.16 -1.38
C GLU A 142 14.96 -4.48 0.11
N ASN A 143 14.04 -4.03 0.98
CA ASN A 143 14.24 -4.17 2.42
C ASN A 143 13.80 -5.53 2.96
N LYS A 144 14.67 -6.54 2.78
CA LYS A 144 14.44 -7.92 3.25
C LYS A 144 14.36 -8.06 4.78
N ARG A 145 14.80 -7.04 5.55
CA ARG A 145 14.69 -7.02 7.02
C ARG A 145 13.33 -6.53 7.51
N SER A 146 12.51 -5.97 6.62
CA SER A 146 11.25 -5.33 6.99
C SER A 146 10.14 -6.35 7.26
N ALA A 147 9.40 -6.10 8.33
CA ALA A 147 8.14 -6.78 8.64
C ALA A 147 6.90 -6.08 8.03
N LEU A 148 7.10 -5.09 7.17
CA LEU A 148 6.04 -4.29 6.59
C LEU A 148 5.60 -4.81 5.22
N VAL A 149 4.29 -4.84 5.00
CA VAL A 149 3.67 -5.00 3.68
C VAL A 149 3.06 -3.67 3.25
N ASN A 150 3.43 -3.20 2.05
CA ASN A 150 2.96 -1.93 1.51
C ASN A 150 1.65 -2.05 0.76
N THR A 151 0.82 -1.04 0.90
CA THR A 151 -0.39 -0.81 0.12
C THR A 151 -0.51 0.70 -0.10
N GLY A 152 -1.47 1.14 -0.91
CA GLY A 152 -1.77 2.56 -1.05
C GLY A 152 -3.24 2.87 -1.29
N TYR A 153 -3.60 4.14 -1.13
CA TYR A 153 -4.97 4.60 -1.37
C TYR A 153 -5.30 4.83 -2.86
N LEU A 154 -4.28 4.99 -3.70
CA LEU A 154 -4.46 5.47 -5.08
C LEU A 154 -4.52 4.32 -6.08
N ALA A 155 -5.73 4.02 -6.55
CA ALA A 155 -5.93 3.07 -7.65
C ALA A 155 -5.14 3.44 -8.92
N SER A 156 -4.88 4.73 -9.17
CA SER A 156 -4.10 5.18 -10.34
C SER A 156 -2.70 4.57 -10.39
N TYR A 157 -2.04 4.38 -9.25
CA TYR A 157 -0.73 3.76 -9.18
C TYR A 157 -0.81 2.27 -9.55
N ASP A 158 -1.82 1.55 -9.09
CA ASP A 158 -1.92 0.11 -9.28
C ASP A 158 -2.61 -0.27 -10.61
N PHE A 159 -3.37 0.63 -11.24
CA PHE A 159 -3.94 0.40 -12.57
C PHE A 159 -3.07 0.96 -13.70
N ALA A 160 -2.57 2.19 -13.59
CA ALA A 160 -2.04 2.95 -14.71
C ALA A 160 -0.54 3.27 -14.65
N SER A 161 0.13 3.13 -13.50
CA SER A 161 1.59 3.31 -13.45
C SER A 161 2.31 2.17 -14.15
N ALA A 162 3.61 2.36 -14.43
CA ALA A 162 4.49 1.34 -15.00
C ALA A 162 4.51 0.01 -14.21
N PHE A 163 4.06 0.03 -12.96
CA PHE A 163 3.98 -1.14 -12.08
C PHE A 163 2.55 -1.72 -11.91
N GLY A 164 1.59 -1.21 -12.69
CA GLY A 164 0.17 -1.54 -12.58
C GLY A 164 -0.40 -2.43 -13.68
N VAL A 165 -1.72 -2.65 -13.63
CA VAL A 165 -2.45 -3.57 -14.52
C VAL A 165 -2.24 -3.29 -16.01
N LEU A 166 -2.23 -2.01 -16.42
CA LEU A 166 -2.03 -1.64 -17.82
C LEU A 166 -0.65 -2.01 -18.38
N HIS A 167 0.31 -2.31 -17.50
CA HIS A 167 1.66 -2.74 -17.84
C HIS A 167 1.88 -4.25 -17.61
N GLY A 168 0.80 -5.03 -17.54
CA GLY A 168 0.86 -6.49 -17.42
C GLY A 168 1.12 -7.00 -16.00
N LEU A 169 0.92 -6.14 -14.99
CA LEU A 169 1.06 -6.49 -13.58
C LEU A 169 -0.31 -6.62 -12.89
N GLU A 170 -0.29 -6.81 -11.59
CA GLU A 170 -1.49 -7.08 -10.80
C GLU A 170 -1.89 -5.84 -9.99
N ALA A 171 -3.17 -5.72 -9.63
CA ALA A 171 -3.66 -4.77 -8.64
C ALA A 171 -4.64 -5.47 -7.71
N TYR A 172 -4.20 -5.72 -6.48
CA TYR A 172 -5.03 -6.32 -5.45
C TYR A 172 -5.87 -5.25 -4.76
N LEU A 173 -7.14 -5.60 -4.51
CA LEU A 173 -8.06 -4.76 -3.75
C LEU A 173 -8.18 -5.29 -2.31
N ILE A 174 -7.91 -4.41 -1.35
CA ILE A 174 -7.74 -4.75 0.06
C ILE A 174 -8.75 -3.96 0.91
N ASP A 175 -9.51 -4.68 1.73
CA ASP A 175 -10.46 -4.19 2.73
C ASP A 175 -9.95 -4.53 4.13
N ALA A 176 -8.80 -3.99 4.51
CA ALA A 176 -8.18 -4.26 5.81
C ALA A 176 -8.39 -3.06 6.75
N PRO A 177 -8.77 -3.23 8.03
CA PRO A 177 -8.65 -2.17 9.03
C PRO A 177 -7.19 -1.92 9.44
N GLY A 178 -6.94 -0.74 10.02
CA GLY A 178 -5.62 -0.42 10.58
C GLY A 178 -4.56 -0.24 9.51
N GLY A 179 -3.31 -0.59 9.86
CA GLY A 179 -2.11 -0.21 9.14
C GLY A 179 -1.53 1.12 9.64
N ILE A 180 -0.33 1.46 9.21
CA ILE A 180 0.37 2.71 9.52
C ILE A 180 0.31 3.59 8.28
N ASN A 181 -0.19 4.82 8.41
CA ASN A 181 -0.11 5.83 7.36
C ASN A 181 1.33 6.34 7.29
N GLN A 182 2.12 5.80 6.37
CA GLN A 182 3.56 6.05 6.29
C GLN A 182 3.85 7.51 5.92
N ASP A 183 3.07 8.09 5.01
CA ASP A 183 3.15 9.51 4.63
C ASP A 183 3.02 10.44 5.85
N THR A 184 1.98 10.25 6.65
CA THR A 184 1.71 11.08 7.84
C THR A 184 2.63 10.80 9.01
N SER A 185 3.29 9.64 9.02
CA SER A 185 4.21 9.26 10.11
C SER A 185 5.59 9.92 9.98
N ARG A 186 5.91 10.55 8.84
CA ARG A 186 7.23 11.14 8.61
C ARG A 186 7.41 12.53 9.25
N LYS A 187 8.62 12.83 9.78
CA LYS A 187 9.07 14.22 10.03
C LYS A 187 9.43 14.85 8.70
N PHE A 188 8.88 16.03 8.44
CA PHE A 188 9.50 17.03 7.59
C PHE A 188 10.36 17.90 8.53
N ILE A 189 11.70 17.88 8.41
CA ILE A 189 12.63 18.78 9.13
C ILE A 189 13.04 19.86 8.12
N ALA A 190 12.99 21.17 8.35
CA ALA A 190 13.02 21.96 9.58
C ALA A 190 12.26 23.29 9.47
N GLY A 191 11.66 23.73 10.59
CA GLY A 191 11.53 25.14 10.94
C GLY A 191 10.10 25.66 11.10
N ASN A 192 9.60 25.57 12.34
CA ASN A 192 8.29 25.99 12.83
C ASN A 192 7.14 25.02 12.56
N ASP A 193 6.17 25.03 13.47
CA ASP A 193 4.99 24.15 13.61
C ASP A 193 4.02 24.14 12.40
N ASP A 194 4.47 24.54 11.22
CA ASP A 194 3.70 24.58 10.00
C ASP A 194 3.90 23.28 9.21
N TYR A 195 2.80 22.54 9.02
CA TYR A 195 2.62 21.73 7.83
C TYR A 195 3.21 22.51 6.64
N LEU A 196 4.10 21.91 5.85
CA LEU A 196 4.39 22.49 4.54
C LEU A 196 3.07 22.85 3.85
N PRO A 197 2.91 24.08 3.35
CA PRO A 197 1.87 24.35 2.38
C PRO A 197 2.04 23.33 1.26
N LYS A 198 1.01 22.53 1.03
CA LYS A 198 0.95 21.42 0.05
C LYS A 198 1.54 21.75 -1.33
N GLN A 199 1.61 23.03 -1.67
CA GLN A 199 2.21 23.57 -2.90
C GLN A 199 3.71 23.29 -3.05
N GLU A 200 4.48 23.08 -1.98
CA GLU A 200 5.91 22.73 -2.11
C GLU A 200 6.16 21.25 -2.43
N ILE A 201 5.19 20.36 -2.19
CA ILE A 201 5.26 18.95 -2.65
C ILE A 201 5.12 18.90 -4.18
N ALA A 202 4.29 19.76 -4.76
CA ALA A 202 4.06 19.86 -6.20
C ALA A 202 5.27 20.43 -6.99
N THR A 203 6.20 21.11 -6.30
CA THR A 203 7.41 21.69 -6.91
C THR A 203 8.70 20.92 -6.60
N MET A 204 8.62 19.82 -5.84
CA MET A 204 9.78 18.95 -5.65
C MET A 204 10.18 18.34 -7.00
N PRO A 205 11.46 18.45 -7.39
CA PRO A 205 11.96 17.77 -8.57
C PRO A 205 11.62 16.28 -8.51
N GLU A 206 11.13 15.70 -9.60
CA GLU A 206 10.86 14.26 -9.74
C GLU A 206 12.07 13.37 -9.38
N THR A 207 13.27 13.95 -9.25
CA THR A 207 14.50 13.30 -8.82
C THR A 207 14.62 13.07 -7.31
N ASN A 208 13.77 13.68 -6.47
CA ASN A 208 13.76 13.38 -5.02
C ASN A 208 12.93 12.13 -4.74
N THR A 209 13.52 10.97 -5.07
CA THR A 209 12.96 9.62 -5.01
C THR A 209 12.31 9.28 -3.67
N LEU A 210 12.69 9.95 -2.59
CA LEU A 210 12.19 9.70 -1.24
C LEU A 210 10.83 10.33 -0.93
N GLY A 211 10.44 11.41 -1.60
CA GLY A 211 9.12 12.04 -1.40
C GLY A 211 7.98 11.17 -1.95
N TYR A 212 8.21 10.59 -3.13
CA TYR A 212 7.25 9.72 -3.82
C TYR A 212 7.06 8.36 -3.12
N MET A 213 8.11 7.78 -2.52
CA MET A 213 8.05 6.44 -1.90
C MET A 213 7.15 6.33 -0.67
N ALA A 214 6.77 7.45 -0.04
CA ALA A 214 5.93 7.44 1.16
C ALA A 214 4.49 7.93 0.92
N TYR A 215 4.25 8.67 -0.17
CA TYR A 215 2.97 9.33 -0.43
C TYR A 215 1.85 8.32 -0.66
N ASN A 216 0.70 8.49 0.02
CA ASN A 216 -0.44 7.57 -0.03
C ASN A 216 -0.17 6.13 0.43
N VAL A 217 0.96 5.85 1.07
CA VAL A 217 1.33 4.49 1.47
C VAL A 217 0.77 4.16 2.84
N VAL A 218 0.09 3.01 2.91
CA VAL A 218 -0.29 2.36 4.17
C VAL A 218 0.50 1.07 4.30
N VAL A 219 1.20 0.91 5.42
CA VAL A 219 2.05 -0.26 5.68
C VAL A 219 1.46 -1.12 6.80
N PHE A 220 1.54 -2.44 6.64
CA PHE A 220 0.96 -3.41 7.56
C PHE A 220 2.05 -4.24 8.26
N PRO A 221 2.30 -3.99 9.56
CA PRO A 221 3.19 -4.80 10.38
C PRO A 221 2.77 -6.27 10.47
N GLY A 222 3.67 -7.18 10.08
CA GLY A 222 3.40 -8.62 10.06
C GLY A 222 2.45 -9.06 8.94
N GLY A 223 2.17 -8.20 7.95
CA GLY A 223 1.40 -8.56 6.76
C GLY A 223 -0.12 -8.40 6.90
N ILE A 224 -0.83 -8.98 5.92
CA ILE A 224 -2.29 -8.87 5.74
C ILE A 224 -2.86 -10.26 5.49
N ARG A 225 -3.80 -10.71 6.33
CA ARG A 225 -4.46 -12.01 6.13
C ARG A 225 -5.36 -12.01 4.89
N ARG A 226 -5.49 -13.20 4.29
CA ARG A 226 -6.22 -13.41 3.03
C ARG A 226 -7.67 -12.95 3.07
N GLU A 227 -8.35 -13.04 4.21
CA GLU A 227 -9.76 -12.65 4.32
C GLU A 227 -10.02 -11.15 4.16
N TYR A 228 -8.97 -10.32 4.20
CA TYR A 228 -9.05 -8.88 3.93
C TYR A 228 -8.68 -8.51 2.49
N ILE A 229 -8.43 -9.50 1.63
CA ILE A 229 -8.11 -9.30 0.21
C ILE A 229 -9.37 -9.66 -0.57
N LYS A 230 -10.00 -8.69 -1.22
CA LYS A 230 -11.26 -8.91 -1.95
C LYS A 230 -11.03 -9.72 -3.23
N GLY A 231 -9.96 -9.40 -3.95
CA GLY A 231 -9.56 -10.04 -5.19
C GLY A 231 -8.44 -9.26 -5.89
N VAL A 232 -8.18 -9.59 -7.15
CA VAL A 232 -7.09 -8.99 -7.94
C VAL A 232 -7.55 -8.69 -9.36
N PHE A 233 -7.10 -7.55 -9.88
CA PHE A 233 -7.17 -7.20 -11.29
C PHE A 233 -5.85 -7.54 -11.97
N ARG A 234 -5.91 -8.06 -13.19
CA ARG A 234 -4.74 -8.29 -14.05
C ARG A 234 -5.14 -8.27 -15.51
N GLN A 235 -4.17 -8.32 -16.42
CA GLN A 235 -4.43 -8.55 -17.84
C GLN A 235 -4.42 -10.05 -18.17
N ASN A 236 -5.41 -10.49 -18.96
CA ASN A 236 -5.41 -11.82 -19.55
C ASN A 236 -4.47 -11.89 -20.77
N ALA A 237 -4.37 -13.06 -21.42
CA ALA A 237 -3.52 -13.25 -22.60
C ALA A 237 -3.88 -12.32 -23.78
N ALA A 238 -5.13 -11.84 -23.85
CA ALA A 238 -5.61 -10.88 -24.85
C ALA A 238 -5.40 -9.41 -24.42
N LYS A 239 -4.67 -9.17 -23.32
CA LYS A 239 -4.44 -7.86 -22.69
C LYS A 239 -5.72 -7.14 -22.23
N GLN A 240 -6.79 -7.88 -22.02
CA GLN A 240 -8.02 -7.36 -21.44
C GLN A 240 -7.94 -7.47 -19.92
N VAL A 241 -8.47 -6.48 -19.21
CA VAL A 241 -8.56 -6.52 -17.75
C VAL A 241 -9.54 -7.60 -17.34
N GLU A 242 -9.09 -8.49 -16.47
CA GLU A 242 -9.92 -9.47 -15.78
C GLU A 242 -9.84 -9.26 -14.27
N TYR A 243 -10.81 -9.83 -13.56
CA TYR A 243 -10.86 -9.83 -12.11
C TYR A 243 -10.96 -11.26 -11.58
N LEU A 244 -10.09 -11.61 -10.65
CA LEU A 244 -10.16 -12.86 -9.91
C LEU A 244 -10.65 -12.58 -8.49
N SER A 245 -11.84 -13.11 -8.16
CA SER A 245 -12.38 -13.06 -6.81
C SER A 245 -11.58 -13.93 -5.86
N ASN A 246 -11.27 -13.43 -4.66
CA ASN A 246 -10.71 -14.25 -3.61
C ASN A 246 -11.83 -15.07 -2.93
N PRO A 247 -11.81 -16.40 -3.00
CA PRO A 247 -12.82 -17.24 -2.35
C PRO A 247 -12.77 -17.17 -0.81
N ASN A 248 -11.66 -16.69 -0.24
CA ASN A 248 -11.46 -16.58 1.20
C ASN A 248 -11.77 -15.17 1.75
N TYR A 249 -12.25 -14.23 0.92
CA TYR A 249 -12.62 -12.89 1.39
C TYR A 249 -13.73 -12.97 2.45
N LEU A 250 -13.64 -12.11 3.47
CA LEU A 250 -14.52 -12.15 4.64
C LEU A 250 -16.00 -11.93 4.28
N ASP A 251 -16.26 -11.10 3.29
CA ASP A 251 -17.60 -10.78 2.82
C ASP A 251 -17.96 -11.54 1.54
N THR A 252 -19.27 -11.61 1.27
CA THR A 252 -19.78 -12.33 0.09
C THR A 252 -19.28 -11.72 -1.21
N GLN A 253 -18.96 -12.57 -2.19
CA GLN A 253 -18.67 -12.16 -3.56
C GLN A 253 -19.98 -11.85 -4.32
N PRO A 254 -19.95 -10.98 -5.34
CA PRO A 254 -21.09 -10.76 -6.22
C PRO A 254 -21.54 -12.05 -6.90
N LYS A 255 -22.85 -12.22 -7.04
CA LYS A 255 -23.44 -13.24 -7.92
C LYS A 255 -23.33 -12.83 -9.38
N ASP A 256 -23.67 -13.74 -10.30
CA ASP A 256 -23.60 -13.51 -11.75
C ASP A 256 -24.44 -12.30 -12.22
N ASP A 257 -25.53 -11.99 -11.52
CA ASP A 257 -26.44 -10.87 -11.77
C ASP A 257 -26.12 -9.61 -10.92
N GLU A 258 -25.01 -9.61 -10.20
CA GLU A 258 -24.57 -8.56 -9.29
C GLU A 258 -23.17 -8.04 -9.67
N PHE A 259 -22.86 -6.83 -9.22
CA PHE A 259 -21.51 -6.28 -9.24
C PHE A 259 -21.30 -5.33 -8.06
N ASP A 260 -20.05 -5.19 -7.64
CA ASP A 260 -19.64 -4.30 -6.57
C ASP A 260 -18.96 -3.05 -7.14
N VAL A 261 -19.39 -1.87 -6.69
CA VAL A 261 -18.75 -0.58 -6.97
C VAL A 261 -17.85 -0.22 -5.80
N VAL A 262 -16.59 0.08 -6.11
CA VAL A 262 -15.57 0.50 -5.13
C VAL A 262 -15.12 1.91 -5.48
N LEU A 263 -15.27 2.83 -4.54
CA LEU A 263 -14.91 4.23 -4.74
C LEU A 263 -13.51 4.47 -4.20
N SER A 264 -12.52 4.56 -5.09
CA SER A 264 -11.17 4.95 -4.69
C SER A 264 -11.18 6.44 -4.38
N SER A 265 -11.00 6.81 -3.12
CA SER A 265 -10.88 8.21 -2.73
C SER A 265 -9.76 8.89 -3.52
N VAL A 266 -10.04 10.09 -4.02
CA VAL A 266 -9.07 10.84 -4.81
C VAL A 266 -8.32 11.75 -3.84
N MET A 267 -7.10 11.38 -3.51
CA MET A 267 -6.14 12.37 -3.04
C MET A 267 -5.54 12.97 -4.31
N ASP A 268 -5.97 14.18 -4.68
CA ASP A 268 -5.25 14.94 -5.70
C ASP A 268 -3.84 15.25 -5.16
N ALA A 269 -2.86 15.46 -6.05
CA ALA A 269 -1.46 15.71 -5.68
C ALA A 269 -1.31 16.87 -4.66
N ASP A 270 -2.25 17.81 -4.68
CA ASP A 270 -2.36 18.96 -3.75
C ASP A 270 -2.99 18.59 -2.39
N GLY A 271 -3.22 17.31 -2.14
CA GLY A 271 -3.82 16.75 -0.92
C GLY A 271 -5.26 17.19 -0.67
N ARG A 272 -5.97 17.70 -1.69
CA ARG A 272 -7.40 17.95 -1.64
C ARG A 272 -8.13 16.62 -1.86
N ARG A 273 -9.14 16.37 -1.02
CA ARG A 273 -9.93 15.13 -1.06
C ARG A 273 -11.16 15.39 -1.90
N ALA A 274 -11.11 15.02 -3.18
CA ALA A 274 -12.33 14.94 -3.97
C ALA A 274 -13.10 13.71 -3.46
N THR A 275 -14.22 13.95 -2.79
CA THR A 275 -15.08 12.87 -2.29
C THR A 275 -16.00 12.42 -3.42
N ILE A 276 -16.04 11.11 -3.65
CA ILE A 276 -16.90 10.49 -4.65
C ILE A 276 -18.13 9.96 -3.93
N SER A 277 -19.32 10.24 -4.49
CA SER A 277 -20.58 9.64 -4.06
C SER A 277 -21.16 8.77 -5.17
N VAL A 278 -22.05 7.86 -4.77
CA VAL A 278 -22.78 6.97 -5.69
C VAL A 278 -24.28 7.05 -5.41
N THR A 279 -25.08 7.14 -6.47
CA THR A 279 -26.55 7.22 -6.41
C THR A 279 -27.18 6.26 -7.44
N PRO A 280 -28.18 5.44 -7.06
CA PRO A 280 -28.68 5.24 -5.69
C PRO A 280 -27.60 4.59 -4.81
N GLN A 281 -27.76 4.68 -3.49
CA GLN A 281 -26.86 3.96 -2.59
C GLN A 281 -27.14 2.46 -2.68
N GLY A 282 -26.13 1.67 -3.05
CA GLY A 282 -26.20 0.22 -3.09
C GLY A 282 -26.11 -0.43 -1.71
N ILE A 283 -26.15 -1.76 -1.69
CA ILE A 283 -26.02 -2.55 -0.45
C ILE A 283 -24.55 -2.56 -0.05
N ALA A 284 -24.20 -2.10 1.14
CA ALA A 284 -22.82 -2.13 1.62
C ALA A 284 -22.30 -3.58 1.71
N VAL A 285 -21.09 -3.83 1.19
CA VAL A 285 -20.38 -5.11 1.27
C VAL A 285 -18.97 -4.86 1.77
N GLY A 286 -18.63 -5.48 2.91
CA GLY A 286 -17.44 -5.12 3.65
C GLY A 286 -17.43 -3.64 4.03
N SER A 287 -16.25 -3.03 4.04
CA SER A 287 -16.11 -1.61 4.38
C SER A 287 -15.86 -0.71 3.16
N ILE A 288 -15.67 -1.30 1.97
CA ILE A 288 -15.10 -0.58 0.81
C ILE A 288 -16.00 -0.58 -0.44
N ALA A 289 -17.09 -1.34 -0.45
CA ALA A 289 -17.88 -1.57 -1.65
C ALA A 289 -19.38 -1.41 -1.44
N TYR A 290 -20.09 -1.09 -2.53
CA TYR A 290 -21.55 -1.09 -2.63
C TYR A 290 -21.98 -2.04 -3.74
N ARG A 291 -22.93 -2.93 -3.44
CA ARG A 291 -23.45 -3.93 -4.37
C ARG A 291 -24.71 -3.46 -5.07
N TYR A 292 -24.79 -3.79 -6.36
CA TYR A 292 -25.91 -3.49 -7.25
C TYR A 292 -26.27 -4.71 -8.10
N LYS A 293 -27.52 -4.74 -8.59
CA LYS A 293 -27.93 -5.64 -9.67
C LYS A 293 -27.48 -5.07 -11.01
N LYS A 294 -27.01 -5.93 -11.92
CA LYS A 294 -26.66 -5.53 -13.29
C LYS A 294 -27.87 -4.91 -14.01
N GLY A 295 -27.63 -3.87 -14.79
CA GLY A 295 -28.65 -3.07 -15.46
C GLY A 295 -29.31 -2.00 -14.58
N SER A 296 -28.93 -1.90 -13.30
CA SER A 296 -29.41 -0.81 -12.44
C SER A 296 -28.75 0.51 -12.84
N PRO A 297 -29.49 1.64 -12.92
CA PRO A 297 -28.87 2.93 -13.17
C PRO A 297 -28.01 3.33 -11.97
N VAL A 298 -26.69 3.42 -12.15
CA VAL A 298 -25.75 3.86 -11.12
C VAL A 298 -25.01 5.10 -11.62
N THR A 299 -25.04 6.15 -10.82
CA THR A 299 -24.38 7.43 -11.11
C THR A 299 -23.33 7.74 -10.05
N ILE A 300 -22.20 8.28 -10.50
CA ILE A 300 -21.04 8.64 -9.67
C ILE A 300 -20.79 10.13 -9.81
N ALA A 301 -20.67 10.85 -8.69
CA ALA A 301 -20.48 12.30 -8.70
C ALA A 301 -19.38 12.75 -7.74
N LEU A 302 -18.79 13.92 -8.04
CA LEU A 302 -17.93 14.64 -7.12
C LEU A 302 -18.77 15.41 -6.10
N THR A 303 -18.48 15.25 -4.81
CA THR A 303 -19.19 15.95 -3.72
C THR A 303 -18.56 17.31 -3.39
N ALA A 304 -17.33 17.56 -3.83
CA ALA A 304 -16.66 18.86 -3.74
C ALA A 304 -15.77 19.05 -4.97
N PRO A 305 -16.18 19.84 -5.99
CA PRO A 305 -15.33 20.11 -7.14
C PRO A 305 -14.12 20.94 -6.70
N ASP A 306 -12.95 20.56 -7.19
CA ASP A 306 -11.71 21.25 -6.89
C ASP A 306 -11.75 22.66 -7.51
N SER A 307 -11.57 23.71 -6.71
CA SER A 307 -11.69 25.10 -7.17
C SER A 307 -10.44 25.62 -7.89
N SER A 308 -9.50 24.75 -8.28
CA SER A 308 -8.30 25.12 -9.03
C SER A 308 -8.05 24.14 -10.18
N ASN A 309 -8.12 24.64 -11.42
CA ASN A 309 -7.68 23.99 -12.66
C ASN A 309 -7.91 22.47 -12.74
N SER A 310 -9.18 22.09 -12.77
CA SER A 310 -9.72 20.74 -13.01
C SER A 310 -9.38 20.10 -14.37
N ASP A 311 -8.56 20.74 -15.21
CA ASP A 311 -8.57 20.51 -16.65
C ASP A 311 -7.75 19.30 -17.15
N MET A 312 -7.31 18.40 -16.26
CA MET A 312 -6.51 17.24 -16.69
C MET A 312 -6.85 15.92 -16.01
N HIS A 313 -8.00 15.82 -15.34
CA HIS A 313 -8.44 14.56 -14.72
C HIS A 313 -9.59 13.88 -15.46
N CYS A 314 -9.48 12.57 -15.59
CA CYS A 314 -10.48 11.74 -16.24
C CYS A 314 -11.03 10.72 -15.24
N TRP A 315 -12.31 10.41 -15.40
CA TRP A 315 -12.93 9.28 -14.75
C TRP A 315 -12.42 7.99 -15.37
N TYR A 316 -12.07 7.04 -14.51
CA TYR A 316 -11.73 5.68 -14.89
C TYR A 316 -12.64 4.71 -14.17
N VAL A 317 -13.06 3.67 -14.91
CA VAL A 317 -13.67 2.47 -14.36
C VAL A 317 -12.71 1.32 -14.63
N ASN A 318 -12.16 0.74 -13.56
CA ASN A 318 -11.04 -0.19 -13.66
C ASN A 318 -9.91 0.44 -14.49
N ALA A 319 -9.52 -0.13 -15.64
CA ALA A 319 -8.50 0.48 -16.49
C ALA A 319 -9.06 1.33 -17.65
N ALA A 320 -10.39 1.42 -17.81
CA ALA A 320 -11.00 2.11 -18.93
C ALA A 320 -11.23 3.59 -18.61
N ARG A 321 -10.62 4.48 -19.39
CA ARG A 321 -10.93 5.91 -19.38
C ARG A 321 -12.37 6.11 -19.88
N ARG A 322 -13.14 6.96 -19.18
CA ARG A 322 -14.56 7.23 -19.51
C ARG A 322 -14.77 8.62 -20.07
N SER A 323 -14.66 9.62 -19.21
CA SER A 323 -14.90 11.01 -19.55
C SER A 323 -13.97 11.89 -18.73
N GLU A 324 -13.96 13.19 -19.01
CA GLU A 324 -13.38 14.16 -18.10
C GLU A 324 -14.12 14.10 -16.76
N ALA A 325 -13.37 14.25 -15.67
CA ALA A 325 -13.90 14.20 -14.31
C ALA A 325 -14.34 15.61 -13.87
N THR A 326 -15.41 16.09 -14.49
CA THR A 326 -16.04 17.38 -14.20
C THR A 326 -17.07 17.26 -13.06
N ALA A 327 -17.89 18.30 -12.86
CA ALA A 327 -19.02 18.25 -11.93
C ALA A 327 -20.17 17.35 -12.42
N ASP A 328 -20.19 16.98 -13.71
CA ASP A 328 -21.20 16.10 -14.26
C ASP A 328 -21.02 14.66 -13.76
N ALA A 329 -22.14 13.99 -13.50
CA ALA A 329 -22.12 12.63 -12.99
C ALA A 329 -21.70 11.63 -14.07
N LEU A 330 -20.79 10.72 -13.72
CA LEU A 330 -20.49 9.53 -14.53
C LEU A 330 -21.63 8.51 -14.32
N THR A 331 -22.28 8.09 -15.42
CA THR A 331 -23.24 6.98 -15.39
C THR A 331 -22.54 5.68 -15.76
N LEU A 332 -22.69 4.65 -14.94
CA LEU A 332 -22.18 3.31 -15.26
C LEU A 332 -23.04 2.66 -16.34
N THR A 333 -22.40 1.92 -17.24
CA THR A 333 -23.05 1.22 -18.36
C THR A 333 -22.90 -0.29 -18.20
N SER A 334 -23.60 -1.06 -19.03
CA SER A 334 -23.48 -2.53 -19.04
C SER A 334 -22.05 -3.02 -19.32
N ALA A 335 -21.18 -2.20 -19.93
CA ALA A 335 -19.77 -2.50 -20.10
C ALA A 335 -19.00 -2.47 -18.76
N ASP A 336 -19.38 -1.59 -17.84
CA ASP A 336 -18.75 -1.45 -16.51
C ASP A 336 -19.12 -2.61 -15.58
N GLU A 337 -20.23 -3.28 -15.88
CA GLU A 337 -20.81 -4.39 -15.12
C GLU A 337 -20.31 -5.77 -15.60
N GLN A 338 -19.43 -5.81 -16.61
CA GLN A 338 -18.91 -7.07 -17.14
C GLN A 338 -18.03 -7.80 -16.12
N LEU A 339 -17.27 -7.04 -15.32
CA LEU A 339 -16.51 -7.58 -14.20
C LEU A 339 -17.35 -7.56 -12.92
N PRO A 340 -17.14 -8.50 -11.99
CA PRO A 340 -17.86 -8.51 -10.72
C PRO A 340 -17.52 -7.28 -9.85
N VAL A 341 -16.42 -6.58 -10.12
CA VAL A 341 -16.01 -5.37 -9.39
C VAL A 341 -15.67 -4.23 -10.36
N ALA A 342 -16.24 -3.06 -10.09
CA ALA A 342 -15.94 -1.80 -10.77
C ALA A 342 -15.27 -0.83 -9.78
N VAL A 343 -13.96 -0.61 -9.95
CA VAL A 343 -13.21 0.40 -9.20
C VAL A 343 -13.33 1.74 -9.92
N ILE A 344 -13.90 2.72 -9.25
CA ILE A 344 -14.05 4.09 -9.77
C ILE A 344 -12.96 4.96 -9.19
N TRP A 345 -12.19 5.61 -10.06
CA TRP A 345 -11.09 6.48 -9.65
C TRP A 345 -10.88 7.63 -10.64
N ARG A 346 -10.17 8.67 -10.20
CA ARG A 346 -9.73 9.80 -11.05
C ARG A 346 -8.24 9.68 -11.31
N GLY A 347 -7.85 9.85 -12.57
CA GLY A 347 -6.47 9.79 -13.03
C GLY A 347 -6.14 10.94 -13.97
N SER A 348 -4.88 11.05 -14.37
CA SER A 348 -4.49 11.90 -15.51
C SER A 348 -5.27 11.50 -16.77
N CYS A 349 -5.70 12.47 -17.57
CA CYS A 349 -6.27 12.21 -18.91
C CYS A 349 -5.23 11.90 -19.99
N LYS A 350 -3.94 12.15 -19.70
CA LYS A 350 -2.81 11.98 -20.64
C LYS A 350 -2.36 10.55 -20.76
#